data_AF-A0A7W7GU26-F1
#
_entry.id   AF-A0A7W7GU26-F1
#
_cell.length_a   1.000
_cell.length_b   1.000
_cell.length_c   1.000
_cell.angle_alpha   90.00
_cell.angle_beta   90.00
_cell.angle_gamma   90.00
#
_symmetry.space_group_name_H-M   'P 1'
#
loop_
_entity.id
_entity.type
_entity.pdbx_description
1 polymer ?
#
loop_
_entity_poly.entity_id
_entity_poly.type
_entity_poly.pdbx_seq_one_letter_code
_entity_poly.pdbx_strand_id
1 'polypeptide(L)' 'METDPTTWLLVATGRLDWAEALRDGRLRASGIRTDLTEYLPLTPE' A
#
# COMPACT_ATOMS: atom_id res chain seq x y z
N MET A 1 -8.51 2.19 4.25
CA MET A 1 -7.07 2.46 4.15
C MET A 1 -6.88 3.92 3.86
N GLU A 2 -5.84 4.53 4.42
CA GLU A 2 -5.56 5.97 4.30
C GLU A 2 -4.06 6.15 4.06
N THR A 3 -3.70 6.99 3.10
CA THR A 3 -2.31 7.33 2.76
C THR A 3 -2.30 8.56 1.84
N ASP A 4 -1.16 9.23 1.69
CA ASP A 4 -0.99 10.30 0.71
C ASP A 4 -0.81 9.74 -0.71
N PRO A 5 -1.08 10.54 -1.77
CA PRO A 5 -0.99 10.07 -3.15
C PRO A 5 0.38 9.54 -3.57
N THR A 6 1.47 10.10 -3.02
CA THR A 6 2.84 9.69 -3.38
C THR A 6 3.14 8.32 -2.79
N THR A 7 2.84 8.13 -1.51
CA THR A 7 3.01 6.82 -0.85
C THR A 7 2.15 5.76 -1.53
N TRP A 8 0.90 6.07 -1.90
CA TRP A 8 0.05 5.14 -2.65
C TRP A 8 0.69 4.67 -3.96
N LEU A 9 1.19 5.59 -4.79
CA LEU A 9 1.81 5.22 -6.06
C LEU A 9 3.07 4.38 -5.88
N LEU A 10 3.88 4.66 -4.86
CA LEU A 10 5.08 3.86 -4.59
C LEU A 10 4.71 2.43 -4.21
N VAL A 11 3.71 2.23 -3.34
CA VAL A 11 3.25 0.91 -2.94
C VAL A 11 2.58 0.18 -4.11
N ALA A 12 1.67 0.86 -4.82
CA ALA A 12 0.94 0.28 -5.94
C ALA A 12 1.85 -0.16 -7.09
N THR A 13 3.03 0.47 -7.25
CA THR A 13 4.03 0.12 -8.26
C THR A 13 5.20 -0.71 -7.74
N GLY A 14 5.15 -1.16 -6.48
CA GLY A 14 6.19 -2.00 -5.87
C GLY A 14 7.51 -1.28 -5.58
N ARG A 15 7.53 0.05 -5.57
CA ARG A 15 8.70 0.88 -5.21
C ARG A 15 8.83 1.14 -3.71
N LEU A 16 7.78 0.84 -2.94
CA LEU A 16 7.76 0.83 -1.49
C LEU A 16 6.97 -0.41 -1.05
N ASP A 17 7.47 -1.17 -0.08
CA ASP A 17 6.77 -2.35 0.42
C ASP A 17 5.53 -1.96 1.26
N TRP A 18 4.47 -2.76 1.19
CA TRP A 18 3.23 -2.51 1.94
C TRP A 18 3.45 -2.56 3.45
N ALA A 19 4.19 -3.56 3.95
CA ALA A 19 4.47 -3.70 5.36
C ALA A 19 5.44 -2.61 5.86
N GLU A 20 6.39 -2.19 5.02
CA GLU A 20 7.23 -1.02 5.29
C GLU A 20 6.41 0.26 5.44
N ALA A 21 5.49 0.54 4.51
CA ALA A 21 4.62 1.72 4.56
C ALA A 21 3.71 1.73 5.79
N LEU A 22 3.20 0.57 6.21
CA LEU A 22 2.43 0.41 7.46
C LEU A 22 3.29 0.69 8.69
N ARG A 23 4.48 0.08 8.77
CA ARG A 23 5.41 0.23 9.89
C ARG A 23 5.83 1.68 10.09
N ASP A 24 6.05 2.40 8.99
CA ASP A 24 6.46 3.82 9.02
C ASP A 24 5.28 4.79 9.19
N GLY A 25 4.05 4.28 9.29
CA GLY A 25 2.85 5.09 9.45
C GLY A 25 2.47 5.92 8.22
N ARG A 26 3.12 5.67 7.08
CA ARG A 26 2.81 6.33 5.79
C ARG A 26 1.53 5.78 5.18
N LEU A 27 1.17 4.56 5.55
CA LEU A 27 -0.09 3.90 5.20
C LEU A 27 -0.78 3.45 6.48
N ARG A 28 -2.10 3.60 6.54
CA ARG A 28 -2.96 3.02 7.58
C ARG A 28 -3.99 2.09 6.95
N ALA A 29 -4.10 0.89 7.48
CA ALA A 29 -5.12 -0.08 7.12
C ALA A 29 -5.95 -0.41 8.37
N SER A 30 -7.21 0.02 8.41
CA SER A 30 -8.13 -0.24 9.51
C SER A 30 -9.32 -1.06 9.01
N GLY A 31 -9.40 -2.32 9.46
CA GLY A 31 -10.47 -3.25 9.13
C GLY A 31 -10.06 -4.31 8.12
N ILE A 32 -10.74 -5.46 8.17
CA ILE A 32 -10.35 -6.69 7.47
C ILE A 32 -10.29 -6.59 5.94
N ARG A 33 -10.96 -5.58 5.35
CA ARG A 33 -11.01 -5.36 3.89
C ARG A 33 -10.00 -4.32 3.39
N THR A 34 -9.15 -3.82 4.27
CA THR A 34 -8.17 -2.78 3.92
C THR A 34 -6.76 -3.32 3.70
N ASP A 35 -6.56 -4.62 3.92
CA ASP A 35 -5.36 -5.31 3.50
C ASP A 35 -5.45 -5.56 1.99
N LEU A 36 -4.59 -4.88 1.22
CA LEU A 36 -4.51 -5.05 -0.23
C LEU A 36 -3.24 -5.80 -0.66
N THR A 37 -2.51 -6.42 0.28
CA THR A 37 -1.20 -7.04 -0.01
C THR A 37 -1.31 -8.09 -1.13
N GLU A 38 -2.42 -8.83 -1.21
CA GLU A 38 -2.65 -9.84 -2.26
C GLU A 38 -2.89 -9.27 -3.66
N TYR A 39 -3.19 -7.98 -3.78
CA TYR A 39 -3.51 -7.33 -5.06
C TYR A 39 -2.38 -6.44 -5.58
N LEU A 40 -1.27 -6.31 -4.84
CA LEU A 40 -0.18 -5.40 -5.14
C LEU A 40 1.14 -6.19 -5.31
N PRO A 41 2.09 -5.71 -6.14
CA PRO A 41 2.00 -4.52 -6.99
C PRO A 41 1.08 -4.73 -8.19
N LEU A 42 0.56 -3.62 -8.74
CA LEU A 42 -0.25 -3.64 -9.96
C LEU A 42 0.66 -3.90 -11.17
N THR A 43 0.37 -4.96 -11.92
CA THR A 43 1.06 -5.28 -13.18
C THR A 43 0.22 -4.85 -14.38
N PRO A 44 0.81 -4.35 -15.48
CA PRO A 44 0.09 -4.22 -16.75
C PRO A 44 -0.43 -5.60 -17.19
N GLU A 45 -1.62 -5.61 -17.79
CA GLU A 45 -2.22 -6.78 -18.45
C GLU A 45 -1.52 -7.17 -19.76
#